data_AF-A0AA51J347-F1
#
_entry.id   AF-A0AA51J347-F1
#
_cell.length_a   1.000
_cell.length_b   1.000
_cell.length_c   1.000
_cell.angle_alpha   90.00
_cell.angle_beta   90.00
_cell.angle_gamma   90.00
#
_symmetry.space_group_name_H-M   'P 1'
#
loop_
_entity.id
_entity.type
_entity.pdbx_description
1 polymer ?
#
loop_
_entity_poly.entity_id
_entity_poly.type
_entity_poly.pdbx_seq_one_letter_code
_entity_poly.pdbx_strand_id
1 'polypeptide(L)' 'ANKQDMAGCLTVAEVHQALGLDALRDRTFQIFKTSAVRGEGLDQAMDWLSNALQA' A
#
# COMPACT_ATOMS: atom_id res chain seq x y z
N ALA A 1 -0.71 -2.15 -2.30
CA ALA A 1 -1.64 -3.08 -2.98
C ALA A 1 -1.73 -2.70 -4.46
N ASN A 2 -0.93 -3.34 -5.30
CA ASN A 2 -0.84 -3.06 -6.74
C ASN A 2 -1.93 -3.78 -7.55
N LYS A 3 -2.06 -3.43 -8.84
CA LYS A 3 -3.02 -3.97 -9.81
C LYS A 3 -4.48 -3.70 -9.47
N GLN A 4 -4.75 -2.57 -8.83
CA GLN A 4 -6.09 -2.18 -8.40
C GLN A 4 -6.99 -1.70 -9.55
N ASP A 5 -6.46 -1.72 -10.78
CA ASP A 5 -7.17 -1.55 -12.04
C ASP A 5 -7.83 -2.84 -12.55
N MET A 6 -7.46 -4.01 -12.02
CA MET A 6 -7.98 -5.31 -12.45
C MET A 6 -9.30 -5.67 -11.74
N ALA A 7 -10.23 -6.25 -12.50
CA ALA A 7 -11.42 -6.85 -11.91
C ALA A 7 -11.05 -8.03 -10.99
N GLY A 8 -11.75 -8.15 -9.87
CA GLY A 8 -11.50 -9.21 -8.88
C GLY A 8 -10.26 -8.99 -8.01
N CYS A 9 -9.61 -7.82 -8.07
CA CYS A 9 -8.56 -7.49 -7.12
C CYS A 9 -9.12 -7.38 -5.70
N LEU A 10 -8.35 -7.83 -4.70
CA LEU A 10 -8.68 -7.58 -3.31
C LEU A 10 -8.63 -6.08 -2.99
N THR A 11 -9.52 -5.64 -2.11
CA THR A 11 -9.46 -4.29 -1.51
C THR A 11 -8.22 -4.15 -0.63
N VAL A 12 -7.85 -2.90 -0.33
CA VAL A 12 -6.72 -2.61 0.58
C VAL A 12 -6.92 -3.25 1.96
N ALA A 13 -8.15 -3.25 2.48
CA ALA A 13 -8.48 -3.86 3.78
C ALA A 13 -8.33 -5.39 3.74
N GLU A 14 -8.79 -6.04 2.67
CA GLU A 14 -8.62 -7.49 2.51
C GLU A 14 -7.14 -7.87 2.36
N VAL A 15 -6.34 -7.07 1.63
CA VAL A 15 -4.89 -7.29 1.55
C VAL A 15 -4.23 -7.10 2.93
N HIS A 16 -4.66 -6.11 3.71
CA HIS A 16 -4.16 -5.89 5.07
C HIS A 16 -4.36 -7.13 5.96
N GLN A 17 -5.59 -7.66 5.94
CA GLN A 17 -5.95 -8.87 6.69
C GLN A 17 -5.19 -10.10 6.18
N ALA A 18 -5.15 -10.32 4.86
CA ALA A 18 -4.50 -11.48 4.25
C ALA A 18 -2.99 -11.53 4.51
N LEU A 19 -2.34 -10.36 4.63
CA LEU A 19 -0.93 -10.25 4.98
C LEU A 19 -0.67 -10.24 6.49
N GLY A 20 -1.72 -10.28 7.33
CA GLY A 20 -1.59 -10.27 8.78
C GLY A 20 -0.94 -8.99 9.33
N LEU A 21 -1.14 -7.86 8.66
CA LEU A 21 -0.43 -6.62 9.01
C LEU A 21 -0.82 -6.06 10.38
N ASP A 22 -2.00 -6.44 10.92
CA ASP A 22 -2.42 -6.12 12.29
C ASP A 22 -1.48 -6.67 13.37
N ALA A 23 -0.71 -7.72 13.06
CA ALA A 23 0.24 -8.31 13.98
C ALA A 23 1.56 -7.53 14.08
N LEU A 24 1.85 -6.65 13.11
CA LEU A 24 3.08 -5.86 13.08
C LEU A 24 2.95 -4.65 14.01
N ARG A 25 3.76 -4.62 15.07
CA ARG A 25 3.74 -3.55 16.10
C ARG A 25 5.09 -2.86 16.29
N ASP A 26 6.15 -3.43 15.75
CA ASP A 26 7.54 -3.03 15.95
C ASP A 26 8.11 -2.21 14.79
N ARG A 27 7.32 -1.98 13.74
CA ARG A 27 7.71 -1.21 12.56
C ARG A 27 6.56 -0.35 12.05
N THR A 28 6.89 0.83 11.58
CA THR A 28 5.98 1.68 10.83
C THR A 28 5.81 1.12 9.42
N PHE A 29 4.56 1.00 8.97
CA PHE A 29 4.24 0.63 7.60
C PHE A 29 2.98 1.37 7.15
N GLN A 30 2.75 1.39 5.84
CA GLN A 30 1.51 1.88 5.26
C GLN A 30 1.19 1.09 4.00
N ILE A 31 -0.11 0.92 3.72
CA ILE A 31 -0.58 0.25 2.51
C ILE A 31 -1.31 1.25 1.59
N PHE A 32 -0.87 1.31 0.34
CA PHE A 32 -1.44 2.20 -0.68
C PHE A 32 -2.19 1.41 -1.74
N LYS A 33 -3.34 1.91 -2.19
CA LYS A 33 -4.01 1.43 -3.40
C LYS A 33 -3.20 1.92 -4.60
N THR A 34 -2.70 1.03 -5.45
CA THR A 34 -1.89 1.44 -6.61
C THR A 34 -2.25 0.69 -7.90
N SER A 35 -2.04 1.36 -9.03
CA SER A 35 -1.99 0.75 -10.36
C SER A 35 -0.72 1.19 -11.06
N ALA A 36 0.27 0.29 -11.15
CA ALA A 36 1.53 0.60 -11.80
C ALA A 36 1.38 0.98 -13.28
N VAL A 37 0.40 0.39 -13.99
CA VAL A 37 0.16 0.65 -15.42
C VAL A 37 -0.57 1.97 -15.67
N ARG A 38 -1.34 2.47 -14.68
CA ARG A 38 -2.03 3.77 -14.76
C ARG A 38 -1.29 4.88 -14.02
N GLY A 39 -0.25 4.56 -13.26
CA GLY A 39 0.45 5.49 -12.36
C GLY A 39 -0.33 5.85 -11.09
N GLU A 40 -1.53 5.31 -10.88
CA GLU A 40 -2.38 5.68 -9.75
C GLU A 40 -1.75 5.29 -8.41
N GLY A 41 -1.73 6.23 -7.47
CA GLY A 41 -1.29 6.01 -6.08
C GLY A 41 0.22 5.86 -5.88
N LEU A 42 1.04 5.91 -6.95
CA LEU A 42 2.49 5.76 -6.86
C LEU A 42 3.14 6.97 -6.18
N ASP A 43 2.82 8.19 -6.62
CA ASP A 43 3.41 9.42 -6.07
C ASP A 43 3.13 9.53 -4.56
N GLN A 44 1.89 9.33 -4.15
CA GLN A 44 1.51 9.33 -2.73
C GLN A 44 2.28 8.29 -1.91
N ALA A 45 2.50 7.09 -2.46
CA ALA A 45 3.24 6.04 -1.78
C ALA A 45 4.74 6.39 -1.64
N MET A 46 5.32 7.00 -2.68
CA MET A 46 6.71 7.43 -2.69
C MET A 46 6.94 8.63 -1.77
N ASP A 47 6.02 9.60 -1.74
CA ASP A 47 6.07 10.75 -0.83
C ASP A 47 6.03 10.30 0.63
N TRP A 48 5.13 9.37 0.97
CA TRP A 48 5.07 8.81 2.32
C TRP A 48 6.39 8.14 2.71
N LEU A 49 6.97 7.35 1.80
CA LEU A 49 8.24 6.68 2.06
C LEU A 49 9.38 7.68 2.23
N SER A 50 9.46 8.70 1.36
CA SER A 50 10.47 9.75 1.45
C SER A 50 10.40 10.47 2.80
N ASN A 51 9.19 10.84 3.24
CA ASN A 51 8.98 11.49 4.53
C ASN A 51 9.33 10.57 5.71
N ALA A 52 8.98 9.29 5.63
CA ALA A 52 9.29 8.30 6.67
C ALA A 52 10.80 8.04 6.83
N LEU A 53 11.58 8.24 5.77
CA LEU A 53 13.04 8.10 5.80
C LEU A 53 13.77 9.36 6.30
N GLN A 54 13.11 10.51 6.28
CA GLN A 54 13.66 11.77 6.79
C GLN A 54 13.48 11.95 8.30
N ALA A 55 12.57 11.18 8.90
CA ALA A 55 12.28 11.16 10.33
C ALA A 55 13.28 10.27 11.10
#